data_AF-A0A2V1NVX3-F1
#
_entry.id   AF-A0A2V1NVX3-F1
#
_cell.length_a   1.000
_cell.length_b   1.000
_cell.length_c   1.000
_cell.angle_alpha   90.00
_cell.angle_beta   90.00
_cell.angle_gamma   90.00
#
_symmetry.space_group_name_H-M   'P 1'
#
loop_
_entity.id
_entity.type
_entity.pdbx_description
1 polymer ?
#
loop_
_entity_poly.entity_id
_entity_poly.type
_entity_poly.pdbx_seq_one_letter_code
_entity_poly.pdbx_strand_id
1 'polypeptide(L)'
;MKPVRVGVFGLLGSGNLGNDGSLEAVLRHLRDRHPSVTVDALCGGPEAVTARFGIPATRLHWYRGEYRTASRAGAVAGKGLGKVVDIVRTAAWVRRHDVVIVPGMGVLEATLPLRPWGFPYALFLLCASGRLLGTRVALVSVGAAEIRSRPTRALVRWSARLAAYRSYRDGGARDAMRAMGVDTSRDEVYPDVAFSLPVPVAAPAPGTVCVGVMDFHGGNDDRARADEIHARYLDGTIRFVRVLVGEGRRVRLLTGDTCDAPVVAAILDAVGSPLVSAAEPASLADLMTETAAADAVVAVRYHNLICALRTGTPVLALSYAAKSEALMTSMGLGPYCHPARAVDADRLLEQFRELEKRSTEVRRTLADRNLATARRLEHQFAALTTVLYPSRQEAP
;
A
#
# COMPACT_ATOMS: atom_id res chain seq x y z
N MET A 1 35.50 -5.40 0.23
CA MET A 1 34.45 -5.78 -0.76
C MET A 1 33.77 -4.52 -1.25
N LYS A 2 33.38 -4.44 -2.53
CA LYS A 2 32.61 -3.30 -3.05
C LYS A 2 31.21 -3.29 -2.39
N PRO A 3 30.70 -2.12 -1.95
CA PRO A 3 29.34 -1.99 -1.45
C PRO A 3 28.31 -2.53 -2.46
N VAL A 4 27.35 -3.32 -1.99
CA VAL A 4 26.21 -3.74 -2.82
C VAL A 4 25.32 -2.52 -3.06
N ARG A 5 25.00 -2.27 -4.32
CA ARG A 5 24.15 -1.15 -4.75
C ARG A 5 22.73 -1.64 -4.94
N VAL A 6 21.83 -1.10 -4.13
CA VAL A 6 20.41 -1.46 -4.11
C VAL A 6 19.59 -0.30 -4.66
N GLY A 7 18.80 -0.56 -5.71
CA GLY A 7 17.80 0.39 -6.19
C GLY A 7 16.46 0.12 -5.51
N VAL A 8 15.68 1.15 -5.19
CA VAL A 8 14.26 1.02 -4.83
C VAL A 8 13.37 1.64 -5.90
N PHE A 9 12.30 0.94 -6.28
CA PHE A 9 11.47 1.33 -7.42
C PHE A 9 9.98 1.31 -7.06
N GLY A 10 9.23 2.34 -7.47
CA GLY A 10 7.78 2.37 -7.24
C GLY A 10 7.12 3.74 -7.36
N LEU A 11 5.82 3.80 -7.06
CA LEU A 11 5.10 5.06 -6.84
C LEU A 11 5.37 5.59 -5.42
N LEU A 12 6.66 5.83 -5.14
CA LEU A 12 7.18 6.30 -3.85
C LEU A 12 7.27 7.83 -3.87
N GLY A 13 6.97 8.47 -2.74
CA GLY A 13 6.92 9.92 -2.58
C GLY A 13 5.77 10.59 -3.35
N SER A 14 4.77 9.83 -3.80
CA SER A 14 3.67 10.35 -4.63
C SER A 14 2.49 10.89 -3.83
N GLY A 15 2.61 10.97 -2.49
CA GLY A 15 1.53 11.36 -1.58
C GLY A 15 0.79 10.19 -0.93
N ASN A 16 1.05 8.95 -1.35
CA ASN A 16 0.43 7.76 -0.75
C ASN A 16 1.25 7.26 0.44
N LEU A 17 0.72 7.45 1.66
CA LEU A 17 1.43 7.09 2.90
C LEU A 17 1.76 5.60 3.01
N GLY A 18 0.95 4.74 2.39
CA GLY A 18 1.15 3.30 2.40
C GLY A 18 2.38 2.85 1.60
N ASN A 19 2.54 3.40 0.39
CA ASN A 19 3.72 3.13 -0.44
C ASN A 19 5.00 3.63 0.27
N ASP A 20 4.92 4.82 0.86
CA ASP A 20 6.04 5.42 1.59
C ASP A 20 6.38 4.63 2.86
N GLY A 21 5.39 4.09 3.56
CA GLY A 21 5.61 3.20 4.69
C GLY A 21 6.21 1.84 4.30
N SER A 22 5.83 1.29 3.14
CA SER A 22 6.48 0.08 2.60
C SER A 22 7.94 0.33 2.26
N LEU A 23 8.26 1.49 1.67
CA LEU A 23 9.63 1.92 1.45
C LEU A 23 10.38 2.08 2.78
N GLU A 24 9.79 2.77 3.75
CA GLU A 24 10.38 3.00 5.06
C GLU A 24 10.76 1.68 5.75
N ALA A 25 9.86 0.70 5.72
CA ALA A 25 10.09 -0.65 6.25
C ALA A 25 11.32 -1.32 5.62
N VAL A 26 11.42 -1.29 4.28
CA VAL A 26 12.56 -1.89 3.57
C VAL A 26 13.86 -1.11 3.82
N LEU A 27 13.83 0.23 3.80
CA LEU A 27 15.02 1.04 4.08
C LEU A 27 15.53 0.81 5.50
N ARG A 28 14.64 0.71 6.48
CA ARG A 28 15.00 0.40 7.87
C ARG A 28 15.67 -0.98 7.96
N HIS A 29 15.08 -2.00 7.34
CA HIS A 29 15.70 -3.33 7.28
C HIS A 29 17.11 -3.28 6.67
N LEU A 30 17.29 -2.59 5.54
CA LEU A 30 18.59 -2.45 4.88
C LEU A 30 19.61 -1.71 5.77
N ARG A 31 19.23 -0.62 6.42
CA ARG A 31 20.12 0.13 7.33
C ARG A 31 20.52 -0.71 8.54
N ASP A 32 19.56 -1.40 9.16
CA ASP A 32 19.78 -2.15 10.40
C ASP A 32 20.60 -3.43 10.15
N ARG A 33 20.37 -4.13 9.04
CA ARG A 33 20.95 -5.47 8.78
C ARG A 33 22.07 -5.47 7.76
N HIS A 34 22.11 -4.47 6.87
CA HIS A 34 23.04 -4.39 5.75
C HIS A 34 23.65 -2.98 5.62
N PRO A 35 24.28 -2.42 6.67
CA PRO A 35 24.69 -1.01 6.72
C PRO A 35 25.71 -0.60 5.64
N SER A 36 26.38 -1.57 5.03
CA SER A 36 27.32 -1.32 3.93
C SER A 36 26.66 -1.14 2.56
N VAL A 37 25.34 -1.32 2.42
CA VAL A 37 24.67 -1.14 1.12
C VAL A 37 24.44 0.33 0.82
N THR A 38 24.57 0.70 -0.44
CA THR A 38 24.19 2.05 -0.90
C THR A 38 22.84 1.97 -1.59
N VAL A 39 21.93 2.90 -1.27
CA VAL A 39 20.56 2.89 -1.77
C VAL A 39 20.23 4.19 -2.50
N ASP A 40 19.62 4.07 -3.69
CA ASP A 40 18.96 5.16 -4.41
C ASP A 40 17.63 4.70 -5.01
N ALA A 41 16.79 5.66 -5.40
CA ALA A 41 15.42 5.39 -5.86
C ALA A 41 15.18 5.77 -7.32
N LEU A 42 14.30 5.02 -7.99
CA LEU A 42 13.62 5.44 -9.23
C LEU A 42 12.11 5.46 -8.95
N CYS A 43 11.54 6.64 -8.73
CA CYS A 43 10.22 6.77 -8.12
C CYS A 43 9.35 7.94 -8.63
N GLY A 44 8.08 7.93 -8.22
CA GLY A 44 7.08 8.91 -8.63
C GLY A 44 7.34 10.34 -8.10
N GLY A 45 7.75 10.46 -6.83
CA GLY A 45 8.06 11.73 -6.16
C GLY A 45 9.47 11.75 -5.59
N PRO A 46 10.51 11.91 -6.43
CA PRO A 46 11.90 11.83 -5.99
C PRO A 46 12.27 12.94 -4.99
N GLU A 47 11.68 14.12 -5.11
CA GLU A 47 11.94 15.24 -4.18
C GLU A 47 11.47 14.89 -2.76
N ALA A 48 10.26 14.33 -2.63
CA ALA A 48 9.72 13.86 -1.35
C ALA A 48 10.54 12.68 -0.78
N VAL A 49 10.94 11.72 -1.62
CA VAL A 49 11.77 10.59 -1.18
C VAL A 49 13.13 11.07 -0.66
N THR A 50 13.76 12.01 -1.36
CA THR A 50 15.06 12.57 -0.94
C THR A 50 14.92 13.33 0.38
N ALA A 51 13.92 14.21 0.49
CA ALA A 51 13.70 15.01 1.68
C ALA A 51 13.38 14.16 2.93
N ARG A 52 12.55 13.12 2.77
CA ARG A 52 12.07 12.31 3.89
C ARG A 52 13.02 11.16 4.27
N PHE A 53 13.62 10.49 3.29
CA PHE A 53 14.40 9.28 3.54
C PHE A 53 15.91 9.46 3.38
N GLY A 54 16.37 10.63 2.92
CA GLY A 54 17.79 10.96 2.81
C GLY A 54 18.55 10.13 1.76
N ILE A 55 17.84 9.54 0.79
CA ILE A 55 18.45 8.76 -0.30
C ILE A 55 18.36 9.54 -1.62
N PRO A 56 19.35 9.43 -2.52
CA PRO A 56 19.23 9.98 -3.86
C PRO A 56 18.03 9.37 -4.58
N ALA A 57 17.23 10.18 -5.25
CA ALA A 57 16.07 9.71 -5.97
C ALA A 57 15.97 10.32 -7.37
N THR A 58 15.67 9.48 -8.35
CA THR A 58 15.47 9.83 -9.75
C THR A 58 14.00 9.67 -10.10
N ARG A 59 13.49 10.55 -10.96
CA ARG A 59 12.10 10.49 -11.43
C ARG A 59 11.86 9.30 -12.35
N LEU A 60 10.80 8.54 -12.05
CA LEU A 60 10.36 7.34 -12.76
C LEU A 60 10.04 7.59 -14.24
N HIS A 61 9.19 8.58 -14.52
CA HIS A 61 8.77 8.92 -15.87
C HIS A 61 9.46 10.20 -16.34
N TRP A 62 9.97 10.22 -17.57
CA TRP A 62 10.52 11.44 -18.16
C TRP A 62 9.44 12.51 -18.40
N TYR A 63 8.24 12.10 -18.82
CA TYR A 63 7.15 13.02 -19.11
C TYR A 63 6.27 13.32 -17.88
N ARG A 64 6.25 14.59 -17.43
CA ARG A 64 5.50 15.05 -16.25
C ARG A 64 3.97 14.93 -16.37
N GLY A 65 3.42 14.82 -17.59
CA GLY A 65 1.97 14.83 -17.86
C GLY A 65 1.35 13.47 -18.11
N GLU A 66 1.98 12.38 -17.71
CA GLU A 66 1.57 11.03 -18.11
C GLU A 66 0.15 10.64 -17.64
N TYR A 67 -0.22 11.15 -16.47
CA TYR A 67 -1.55 11.01 -15.87
C TYR A 67 -2.55 12.10 -16.31
N ARG A 68 -2.11 13.14 -17.03
CA ARG A 68 -3.01 14.14 -17.65
C ARG A 68 -3.61 13.59 -18.94
N THR A 69 -4.91 13.81 -19.16
CA THR A 69 -5.61 13.51 -20.42
C THR A 69 -4.97 14.35 -21.52
N ALA A 70 -4.41 13.71 -22.55
CA ALA A 70 -3.76 14.43 -23.65
C ALA A 70 -4.82 14.81 -24.68
N SER A 71 -5.19 16.08 -24.77
CA SER A 71 -6.17 16.59 -25.75
C SER A 71 -5.52 17.18 -27.02
N ARG A 72 -4.19 17.16 -27.15
CA ARG A 72 -3.46 17.76 -28.28
C ARG A 72 -2.43 16.81 -28.89
N ALA A 73 -2.28 16.82 -30.22
CA ALA A 73 -1.36 15.96 -30.97
C ALA A 73 0.11 16.05 -30.51
N GLY A 74 0.58 17.24 -30.12
CA GLY A 74 1.93 17.42 -29.55
C GLY A 74 2.14 16.70 -28.21
N ALA A 75 1.10 16.53 -27.40
CA ALA A 75 1.16 15.76 -26.16
C ALA A 75 1.17 14.24 -26.41
N VAL A 76 0.67 13.78 -27.57
CA VAL A 76 0.75 12.36 -27.99
C VAL A 76 2.16 12.03 -28.48
N ALA A 77 2.76 12.88 -29.32
CA ALA A 77 4.14 12.71 -29.77
C ALA A 77 5.16 12.79 -28.61
N GLY A 78 4.99 13.75 -27.69
CA GLY A 78 5.82 13.86 -26.48
C GLY A 78 5.69 12.65 -25.54
N LYS A 79 4.50 12.05 -25.44
CA LYS A 79 4.30 10.79 -24.70
C LYS A 79 4.99 9.61 -25.40
N GLY A 80 4.89 9.49 -26.73
CA GLY A 80 5.56 8.43 -27.50
C GLY A 80 7.08 8.50 -27.38
N LEU A 81 7.67 9.68 -27.59
CA LEU A 81 9.11 9.89 -27.42
C LEU A 81 9.54 9.62 -25.97
N GLY A 82 8.74 10.06 -25.00
CA GLY A 82 9.01 9.81 -23.59
C GLY A 82 9.05 8.34 -23.23
N LYS A 83 8.25 7.48 -23.87
CA LYS A 83 8.31 6.03 -23.66
C LYS A 83 9.62 5.43 -24.17
N VAL A 84 10.12 5.89 -25.31
CA VAL A 84 11.42 5.44 -25.85
C VAL A 84 12.57 5.91 -24.95
N VAL A 85 12.52 7.16 -24.50
CA VAL A 85 13.50 7.71 -23.54
C VAL A 85 13.46 6.94 -22.23
N ASP A 86 12.28 6.58 -21.73
CA ASP A 86 12.11 5.80 -20.50
C ASP A 86 12.77 4.41 -20.60
N ILE A 87 12.82 3.78 -21.79
CA ILE A 87 13.56 2.51 -22.00
C ILE A 87 15.05 2.71 -21.68
N VAL A 88 15.68 3.69 -22.31
CA VAL A 88 17.12 3.96 -22.15
C VAL A 88 17.42 4.41 -20.73
N ARG A 89 16.59 5.31 -20.17
CA ARG A 89 16.77 5.81 -18.80
C ARG A 89 16.61 4.70 -17.75
N THR A 90 15.61 3.84 -17.90
CA THR A 90 15.38 2.71 -16.98
C THR A 90 16.55 1.73 -17.07
N ALA A 91 16.97 1.34 -18.28
CA ALA A 91 18.10 0.43 -18.46
C ALA A 91 19.41 1.02 -17.91
N ALA A 92 19.69 2.30 -18.17
CA ALA A 92 20.87 2.98 -17.67
C ALA A 92 20.86 3.10 -16.15
N TRP A 93 19.70 3.34 -15.53
CA TRP A 93 19.56 3.33 -14.08
C TRP A 93 19.80 1.91 -13.53
N VAL A 94 19.06 0.90 -14.01
CA VAL A 94 19.15 -0.50 -13.57
C VAL A 94 20.58 -1.05 -13.63
N ARG A 95 21.36 -0.73 -14.68
CA ARG A 95 22.76 -1.18 -14.85
C ARG A 95 23.66 -0.77 -13.68
N ARG A 96 23.30 0.24 -12.90
CA ARG A 96 24.10 0.75 -11.78
C ARG A 96 23.93 -0.08 -10.51
N HIS A 97 22.93 -0.95 -10.47
CA HIS A 97 22.53 -1.72 -9.29
C HIS A 97 22.85 -3.20 -9.45
N ASP A 98 23.14 -3.82 -8.31
CA ASP A 98 23.29 -5.27 -8.22
C ASP A 98 21.90 -5.91 -7.96
N VAL A 99 21.04 -5.22 -7.19
CA VAL A 99 19.65 -5.59 -6.92
C VAL A 99 18.73 -4.37 -7.00
N VAL A 100 17.52 -4.53 -7.54
CA VAL A 100 16.45 -3.54 -7.43
C VAL A 100 15.25 -4.15 -6.70
N ILE A 101 14.77 -3.46 -5.67
CA ILE A 101 13.63 -3.88 -4.85
C ILE A 101 12.41 -3.03 -5.20
N VAL A 102 11.27 -3.69 -5.40
CA VAL A 102 9.95 -3.07 -5.42
C VAL A 102 9.30 -3.35 -4.06
N PRO A 103 9.30 -2.37 -3.13
CA PRO A 103 8.93 -2.60 -1.73
C PRO A 103 7.40 -2.54 -1.56
N GLY A 104 6.75 -3.70 -1.49
CA GLY A 104 5.32 -3.80 -1.26
C GLY A 104 4.47 -3.16 -2.37
N MET A 105 3.44 -2.42 -1.94
CA MET A 105 2.43 -1.75 -2.78
C MET A 105 1.57 -2.70 -3.62
N GLY A 106 0.45 -2.20 -4.14
CA GLY A 106 -0.40 -2.90 -5.10
C GLY A 106 0.14 -2.85 -6.55
N VAL A 107 1.45 -3.09 -6.75
CA VAL A 107 2.11 -2.89 -8.06
C VAL A 107 1.61 -3.80 -9.17
N LEU A 108 1.00 -4.94 -8.84
CA LEU A 108 0.40 -5.89 -9.79
C LEU A 108 -1.14 -5.89 -9.70
N GLU A 109 -1.74 -4.92 -9.03
CA GLU A 109 -3.19 -4.78 -8.90
C GLU A 109 -3.73 -3.85 -9.98
N ALA A 110 -5.00 -4.04 -10.37
CA ALA A 110 -5.77 -3.06 -11.14
C ALA A 110 -6.96 -2.52 -10.33
N THR A 111 -6.87 -2.51 -8.99
CA THR A 111 -7.98 -2.10 -8.12
C THR A 111 -8.20 -0.58 -8.10
N LEU A 112 -7.18 0.21 -8.41
CA LEU A 112 -7.27 1.65 -8.64
C LEU A 112 -7.08 1.97 -10.13
N PRO A 113 -7.53 3.14 -10.62
CA PRO A 113 -7.42 3.53 -12.03
C PRO A 113 -5.97 3.55 -12.54
N LEU A 114 -5.49 2.44 -13.09
CA LEU A 114 -4.16 2.36 -13.71
C LEU A 114 -4.28 2.46 -15.22
N ARG A 115 -3.53 3.41 -15.79
CA ARG A 115 -3.31 3.47 -17.24
C ARG A 115 -2.25 2.43 -17.61
N PRO A 116 -2.47 1.55 -18.61
CA PRO A 116 -1.52 0.49 -18.98
C PRO A 116 -0.10 1.01 -19.25
N TRP A 117 -0.01 2.20 -19.86
CA TRP A 117 1.25 2.82 -20.25
C TRP A 117 1.97 3.58 -19.13
N GLY A 118 1.32 3.73 -17.97
CA GLY A 118 1.89 4.33 -16.77
C GLY A 118 2.79 3.36 -16.01
N PHE A 119 2.41 3.10 -14.77
CA PHE A 119 3.17 2.24 -13.88
C PHE A 119 3.36 0.78 -14.37
N PRO A 120 2.34 0.08 -14.94
CA PRO A 120 2.52 -1.30 -15.41
C PRO A 120 3.62 -1.42 -16.49
N TYR A 121 3.69 -0.45 -17.40
CA TYR A 121 4.74 -0.37 -18.41
C TYR A 121 6.11 -0.11 -17.78
N ALA A 122 6.22 0.83 -16.84
CA ALA A 122 7.48 1.10 -16.16
C ALA A 122 8.00 -0.13 -15.38
N LEU A 123 7.09 -0.86 -14.72
CA LEU A 123 7.44 -2.11 -14.04
C LEU A 123 7.93 -3.18 -15.02
N PHE A 124 7.30 -3.28 -16.19
CA PHE A 124 7.78 -4.19 -17.24
C PHE A 124 9.18 -3.80 -17.72
N LEU A 125 9.42 -2.52 -17.99
CA LEU A 125 10.75 -2.03 -18.38
C LEU A 125 11.79 -2.32 -17.32
N LEU A 126 11.47 -2.15 -16.04
CA LEU A 126 12.35 -2.48 -14.94
C LEU A 126 12.75 -3.97 -14.98
N CYS A 127 11.76 -4.87 -14.97
CA CYS A 127 12.03 -6.31 -14.93
C CYS A 127 12.74 -6.80 -16.20
N ALA A 128 12.36 -6.28 -17.37
CA ALA A 128 13.03 -6.60 -18.64
C ALA A 128 14.49 -6.11 -18.65
N SER A 129 14.74 -4.87 -18.21
CA SER A 129 16.09 -4.31 -18.12
C SER A 129 16.94 -5.11 -17.13
N GLY A 130 16.39 -5.46 -15.96
CA GLY A 130 17.09 -6.28 -14.98
C GLY A 130 17.48 -7.64 -15.54
N ARG A 131 16.55 -8.33 -16.21
CA ARG A 131 16.80 -9.64 -16.83
C ARG A 131 17.84 -9.60 -17.94
N LEU A 132 17.88 -8.52 -18.72
CA LEU A 132 18.84 -8.32 -19.82
C LEU A 132 20.23 -7.91 -19.33
N LEU A 133 20.30 -7.11 -18.26
CA LEU A 133 21.55 -6.54 -17.74
C LEU A 133 22.17 -7.36 -16.60
N GLY A 134 21.47 -8.39 -16.11
CA GLY A 134 21.91 -9.23 -15.00
C GLY A 134 21.62 -8.67 -13.60
N THR A 135 20.94 -7.52 -13.51
CA THR A 135 20.49 -6.93 -12.23
C THR A 135 19.27 -7.69 -11.70
N ARG A 136 19.31 -8.13 -10.45
CA ARG A 136 18.22 -8.90 -9.86
C ARG A 136 17.08 -7.99 -9.43
N VAL A 137 15.90 -8.18 -10.02
CA VAL A 137 14.69 -7.45 -9.60
C VAL A 137 13.89 -8.30 -8.61
N ALA A 138 13.62 -7.74 -7.44
CA ALA A 138 12.89 -8.39 -6.35
C ALA A 138 11.55 -7.67 -6.11
N LEU A 139 10.44 -8.38 -6.30
CA LEU A 139 9.10 -7.92 -5.95
C LEU A 139 8.77 -8.43 -4.55
N VAL A 140 8.76 -7.55 -3.55
CA VAL A 140 8.73 -7.95 -2.12
C VAL A 140 7.37 -7.63 -1.50
N SER A 141 6.61 -8.64 -1.08
CA SER A 141 5.24 -8.51 -0.51
C SER A 141 4.32 -7.65 -1.38
N VAL A 142 4.35 -7.86 -2.70
CA VAL A 142 3.54 -7.08 -3.61
C VAL A 142 2.08 -7.54 -3.57
N GLY A 143 1.16 -6.60 -3.70
CA GLY A 143 -0.25 -6.88 -3.98
C GLY A 143 -0.46 -7.21 -5.46
N ALA A 144 -1.40 -8.12 -5.73
CA ALA A 144 -1.82 -8.49 -7.07
C ALA A 144 -3.32 -8.77 -7.11
N ALA A 145 -3.94 -8.56 -8.27
CA ALA A 145 -5.34 -8.86 -8.51
C ALA A 145 -5.52 -9.34 -9.95
N GLU A 146 -6.59 -10.08 -10.23
CA GLU A 146 -6.90 -10.47 -11.60
C GLU A 146 -7.18 -9.23 -12.47
N ILE A 147 -6.58 -9.19 -13.66
CA ILE A 147 -6.66 -8.04 -14.55
C ILE A 147 -7.43 -8.42 -15.81
N ARG A 148 -8.63 -7.84 -15.98
CA ARG A 148 -9.48 -8.05 -17.16
C ARG A 148 -8.89 -7.46 -18.44
N SER A 149 -8.30 -6.26 -18.34
CA SER A 149 -7.63 -5.57 -19.45
C SER A 149 -6.46 -6.40 -20.00
N ARG A 150 -6.58 -6.86 -21.26
CA ARG A 150 -5.58 -7.68 -21.94
C ARG A 150 -4.18 -7.05 -21.96
N PRO A 151 -3.99 -5.76 -22.36
CA PRO A 151 -2.65 -5.16 -22.40
C PRO A 151 -2.04 -5.00 -21.01
N THR A 152 -2.81 -4.55 -20.02
CA THR A 152 -2.32 -4.42 -18.63
C THR A 152 -1.94 -5.78 -18.06
N ARG A 153 -2.77 -6.82 -18.29
CA ARG A 153 -2.50 -8.20 -17.89
C ARG A 153 -1.22 -8.73 -18.51
N ALA A 154 -1.00 -8.48 -19.81
CA ALA A 154 0.21 -8.92 -20.49
C ALA A 154 1.47 -8.30 -19.88
N LEU A 155 1.47 -6.99 -19.62
CA LEU A 155 2.59 -6.29 -18.98
C LEU A 155 2.87 -6.85 -17.59
N VAL A 156 1.85 -6.95 -16.72
CA VAL A 156 1.97 -7.47 -15.34
C VAL A 156 2.51 -8.91 -15.33
N ARG A 157 1.97 -9.78 -16.20
CA ARG A 157 2.43 -11.17 -16.34
C ARG A 157 3.90 -11.24 -16.75
N TRP A 158 4.32 -10.43 -17.73
CA TRP A 158 5.72 -10.40 -18.16
C TRP A 158 6.63 -9.83 -17.09
N SER A 159 6.25 -8.74 -16.41
CA SER A 159 6.99 -8.18 -15.29
C SER A 159 7.25 -9.23 -14.20
N ALA A 160 6.23 -9.99 -13.82
CA ALA A 160 6.37 -11.05 -12.83
C ALA A 160 7.32 -12.16 -13.31
N ARG A 161 7.17 -12.65 -14.55
CA ARG A 161 8.03 -13.71 -15.11
C ARG A 161 9.50 -13.32 -15.21
N LEU A 162 9.78 -12.03 -15.42
CA LEU A 162 11.13 -11.50 -15.58
C LEU A 162 11.79 -11.14 -14.23
N ALA A 163 11.02 -11.03 -13.15
CA ALA A 163 11.55 -10.77 -11.81
C ALA A 163 12.35 -11.98 -11.29
N ALA A 164 13.48 -11.69 -10.64
CA ALA A 164 14.37 -12.70 -10.08
C ALA A 164 13.86 -13.25 -8.73
N TYR A 165 13.10 -12.44 -7.99
CA TYR A 165 12.44 -12.83 -6.75
C TYR A 165 11.04 -12.25 -6.71
N ARG A 166 10.08 -13.02 -6.21
CA ARG A 166 8.71 -12.59 -5.99
C ARG A 166 8.20 -13.10 -4.66
N SER A 167 7.54 -12.23 -3.92
CA SER A 167 6.66 -12.63 -2.84
C SER A 167 5.41 -11.76 -2.80
N TYR A 168 4.34 -12.33 -2.26
CA TYR A 168 3.01 -11.71 -2.26
C TYR A 168 2.57 -11.41 -0.84
N ARG A 169 1.81 -10.32 -0.66
CA ARG A 169 1.34 -9.93 0.68
C ARG A 169 0.17 -10.76 1.23
N ASP A 170 -0.52 -11.47 0.34
CA ASP A 170 -1.66 -12.33 0.70
C ASP A 170 -1.82 -13.47 -0.34
N GLY A 171 -2.61 -14.48 0.04
CA GLY A 171 -2.86 -15.65 -0.81
C GLY A 171 -3.61 -15.31 -2.09
N GLY A 172 -4.57 -14.38 -2.02
CA GLY A 172 -5.35 -13.94 -3.17
C GLY A 172 -4.47 -13.29 -4.24
N ALA A 173 -3.48 -12.50 -3.84
CA ALA A 173 -2.49 -11.91 -4.74
C ALA A 173 -1.68 -12.98 -5.48
N ARG A 174 -1.16 -13.99 -4.76
CA ARG A 174 -0.42 -15.10 -5.39
C ARG A 174 -1.31 -15.88 -6.36
N ASP A 175 -2.53 -16.20 -5.93
CA ASP A 175 -3.46 -17.02 -6.71
C ASP A 175 -3.97 -16.27 -7.95
N ALA A 176 -4.15 -14.95 -7.88
CA ALA A 176 -4.43 -14.11 -9.05
C ALA A 176 -3.30 -14.16 -10.10
N MET A 177 -2.03 -14.13 -9.66
CA MET A 177 -0.90 -14.29 -10.58
C MET A 177 -0.85 -15.68 -11.21
N ARG A 178 -1.18 -16.72 -10.44
CA ARG A 178 -1.35 -18.09 -10.95
C ARG A 178 -2.44 -18.18 -12.01
N ALA A 179 -3.61 -17.59 -11.75
CA ALA A 179 -4.73 -17.55 -12.70
C ALA A 179 -4.36 -16.84 -14.01
N MET A 180 -3.48 -15.84 -13.96
CA MET A 180 -2.94 -15.17 -15.16
C MET A 180 -1.83 -15.96 -15.88
N GLY A 181 -1.47 -17.15 -15.38
CA GLY A 181 -0.51 -18.07 -15.99
C GLY A 181 0.95 -17.80 -15.61
N VAL A 182 1.21 -17.21 -14.45
CA VAL A 182 2.56 -17.14 -13.86
C VAL A 182 2.75 -18.36 -12.96
N ASP A 183 3.88 -19.04 -13.10
CA ASP A 183 4.26 -20.10 -12.17
C ASP A 183 4.62 -19.47 -10.82
N THR A 184 3.82 -19.80 -9.81
CA THR A 184 3.91 -19.30 -8.44
C THR A 184 4.30 -20.40 -7.45
N SER A 185 4.75 -21.57 -7.94
CA SER A 185 5.11 -22.73 -7.10
C SER A 185 6.24 -22.43 -6.10
N ARG A 186 7.12 -21.49 -6.43
CA ARG A 186 8.25 -21.04 -5.60
C ARG A 186 8.01 -19.70 -4.91
N ASP A 187 6.85 -19.10 -5.13
CA ASP A 187 6.56 -17.76 -4.61
C ASP A 187 5.87 -17.87 -3.25
N GLU A 188 6.47 -17.28 -2.23
CA GLU A 188 5.94 -17.31 -0.88
C GLU A 188 4.98 -16.14 -0.60
N VAL A 189 4.10 -16.36 0.38
CA VAL A 189 3.18 -15.35 0.89
C VAL A 189 3.68 -14.88 2.25
N TYR A 190 3.92 -13.58 2.38
CA TYR A 190 4.32 -12.92 3.62
C TYR A 190 3.35 -11.81 3.98
N PRO A 191 3.33 -11.34 5.23
CA PRO A 191 2.61 -10.13 5.57
C PRO A 191 3.09 -8.92 4.75
N ASP A 192 2.27 -7.88 4.72
CA ASP A 192 2.69 -6.58 4.18
C ASP A 192 3.91 -6.06 4.96
N VAL A 193 4.92 -5.55 4.25
CA VAL A 193 6.18 -5.11 4.86
C VAL A 193 5.99 -3.99 5.88
N ALA A 194 4.92 -3.21 5.78
CA ALA A 194 4.60 -2.14 6.73
C ALA A 194 4.36 -2.66 8.16
N PHE A 195 4.00 -3.93 8.36
CA PHE A 195 3.92 -4.53 9.69
C PHE A 195 5.28 -4.62 10.40
N SER A 196 6.39 -4.50 9.68
CA SER A 196 7.72 -4.45 10.30
C SER A 196 8.03 -3.09 10.93
N LEU A 197 7.24 -2.04 10.69
CA LEU A 197 7.49 -0.74 11.30
C LEU A 197 7.34 -0.80 12.84
N PRO A 198 8.14 0.01 13.56
CA PRO A 198 8.01 0.12 15.01
C PRO A 198 6.67 0.76 15.38
N VAL A 199 6.08 0.31 16.49
CA VAL A 199 4.86 0.91 17.03
C VAL A 199 5.27 2.12 17.89
N PRO A 200 4.81 3.34 17.60
CA PRO A 200 5.05 4.50 18.45
C PRO A 200 4.39 4.34 19.82
N VAL A 201 4.97 4.94 20.85
CA VAL A 201 4.31 5.09 22.15
C VAL A 201 3.30 6.23 22.04
N ALA A 202 2.01 5.91 22.22
CA ALA A 202 0.94 6.90 22.19
C ALA A 202 0.23 6.94 23.55
N ALA A 203 -0.15 8.14 24.00
CA ALA A 203 -1.02 8.30 25.15
C ALA A 203 -2.46 7.90 24.75
N PRO A 204 -3.12 7.01 25.51
CA PRO A 204 -4.52 6.67 25.25
C PRO A 204 -5.40 7.93 25.30
N ALA A 205 -6.35 8.02 24.38
CA ALA A 205 -7.36 9.07 24.33
C ALA A 205 -8.74 8.42 24.47
N PRO A 206 -9.18 8.11 25.70
CA PRO A 206 -10.44 7.39 25.94
C PRO A 206 -11.62 8.06 25.26
N GLY A 207 -12.52 7.26 24.67
CA GLY A 207 -13.68 7.78 23.94
C GLY A 207 -13.39 8.18 22.49
N THR A 208 -12.15 8.03 22.02
CA THR A 208 -11.76 8.40 20.65
C THR A 208 -11.93 7.24 19.69
N VAL A 209 -12.62 7.49 18.58
CA VAL A 209 -12.75 6.58 17.44
C VAL A 209 -12.04 7.19 16.24
N CYS A 210 -11.09 6.45 15.66
CA CYS A 210 -10.48 6.86 14.40
C CYS A 210 -11.33 6.38 13.22
N VAL A 211 -11.62 7.27 12.28
CA VAL A 211 -12.35 6.94 11.05
C VAL A 211 -11.45 7.21 9.84
N GLY A 212 -10.90 6.15 9.26
CA GLY A 212 -10.01 6.21 8.10
C GLY A 212 -10.80 6.29 6.79
N VAL A 213 -10.76 7.45 6.13
CA VAL A 213 -11.55 7.74 4.94
C VAL A 213 -10.73 7.63 3.65
N MET A 214 -11.42 7.42 2.54
CA MET A 214 -10.83 7.38 1.19
C MET A 214 -11.75 8.11 0.21
N ASP A 215 -11.17 8.80 -0.77
CA ASP A 215 -11.89 9.22 -1.98
C ASP A 215 -12.27 8.00 -2.83
N PHE A 216 -13.31 7.28 -2.39
CA PHE A 216 -13.69 5.99 -2.92
C PHE A 216 -14.83 6.10 -3.93
N HIS A 217 -14.62 5.50 -5.11
CA HIS A 217 -15.54 5.53 -6.25
C HIS A 217 -15.83 4.12 -6.82
N GLY A 218 -15.51 3.07 -6.07
CA GLY A 218 -15.48 1.70 -6.61
C GLY A 218 -14.19 1.38 -7.38
N GLY A 219 -14.17 0.19 -8.00
CA GLY A 219 -13.04 -0.28 -8.81
C GLY A 219 -13.18 0.07 -10.29
N ASN A 220 -12.24 -0.42 -11.11
CA ASN A 220 -12.26 -0.17 -12.57
C ASN A 220 -13.54 -0.67 -13.27
N ASP A 221 -14.18 -1.71 -12.75
CA ASP A 221 -15.42 -2.27 -13.29
C ASP A 221 -16.66 -1.45 -12.91
N ASP A 222 -16.54 -0.53 -11.93
CA ASP A 222 -17.66 0.22 -11.37
C ASP A 222 -17.77 1.64 -11.93
N ARG A 223 -16.96 1.99 -12.95
CA ARG A 223 -16.86 3.36 -13.50
C ARG A 223 -18.21 3.98 -13.89
N ALA A 224 -19.16 3.17 -14.35
CA ALA A 224 -20.50 3.64 -14.72
C ALA A 224 -21.36 4.06 -13.50
N ARG A 225 -21.01 3.61 -12.30
CA ARG A 225 -21.71 3.85 -11.03
C ARG A 225 -20.80 4.53 -10.00
N ALA A 226 -19.70 5.12 -10.44
CA ALA A 226 -18.69 5.71 -9.57
C ALA A 226 -19.28 6.74 -8.60
N ASP A 227 -20.06 7.67 -9.14
CA ASP A 227 -20.71 8.75 -8.36
C ASP A 227 -21.75 8.20 -7.37
N GLU A 228 -22.54 7.19 -7.78
CA GLU A 228 -23.51 6.51 -6.89
C GLU A 228 -22.81 5.83 -5.72
N ILE A 229 -21.71 5.11 -6.00
CA ILE A 229 -20.93 4.41 -4.97
C ILE A 229 -20.28 5.41 -4.02
N HIS A 230 -19.72 6.49 -4.56
CA HIS A 230 -19.10 7.54 -3.76
C HIS A 230 -20.12 8.20 -2.83
N ALA A 231 -21.27 8.61 -3.36
CA ALA A 231 -22.35 9.21 -2.57
C ALA A 231 -22.82 8.27 -1.45
N ARG A 232 -23.10 7.00 -1.77
CA ARG A 232 -23.52 6.02 -0.75
C ARG A 232 -22.47 5.81 0.34
N TYR A 233 -21.20 5.69 -0.03
CA TYR A 233 -20.10 5.55 0.93
C TYR A 233 -19.99 6.79 1.84
N LEU A 234 -20.05 7.98 1.25
CA LEU A 234 -19.94 9.25 1.99
C LEU A 234 -21.13 9.43 2.94
N ASP A 235 -22.35 9.24 2.47
CA ASP A 235 -23.57 9.35 3.27
C ASP A 235 -23.59 8.36 4.44
N GLY A 236 -23.22 7.11 4.18
CA GLY A 236 -23.11 6.07 5.20
C GLY A 236 -22.07 6.42 6.27
N THR A 237 -20.92 6.96 5.84
CA THR A 237 -19.84 7.40 6.75
C THR A 237 -20.28 8.61 7.58
N ILE A 238 -20.93 9.61 6.98
CA ILE A 238 -21.46 10.79 7.67
C ILE A 238 -22.49 10.36 8.72
N ARG A 239 -23.43 9.47 8.37
CA ARG A 239 -24.44 8.95 9.31
C ARG A 239 -23.79 8.23 10.48
N PHE A 240 -22.80 7.37 10.21
CA PHE A 240 -22.03 6.69 11.26
C PHE A 240 -21.35 7.69 12.21
N VAL A 241 -20.64 8.69 11.67
CA VAL A 241 -19.97 9.73 12.46
C VAL A 241 -20.95 10.55 13.29
N ARG A 242 -22.11 10.93 12.72
CA ARG A 242 -23.16 11.66 13.46
C ARG A 242 -23.67 10.88 14.66
N VAL A 243 -23.85 9.56 14.54
CA VAL A 243 -24.28 8.74 15.67
C VAL A 243 -23.22 8.71 16.77
N LEU A 244 -21.94 8.49 16.42
CA LEU A 244 -20.85 8.51 17.40
C LEU A 244 -20.76 9.86 18.15
N VAL A 245 -20.88 10.97 17.41
CA VAL A 245 -20.89 12.32 18.01
C VAL A 245 -22.11 12.53 18.92
N GLY A 246 -23.29 12.03 18.52
CA GLY A 246 -24.50 12.06 19.34
C GLY A 246 -24.37 11.26 20.64
N GLU A 247 -23.53 10.23 20.64
CA GLU A 247 -23.14 9.44 21.82
C GLU A 247 -22.00 10.09 22.64
N GLY A 248 -21.56 11.30 22.27
CA GLY A 248 -20.48 12.03 22.95
C GLY A 248 -19.07 11.52 22.64
N ARG A 249 -18.90 10.65 21.63
CA ARG A 249 -17.59 10.12 21.23
C ARG A 249 -16.81 11.16 20.44
N ARG A 250 -15.48 11.17 20.62
CA ARG A 250 -14.57 11.97 19.79
C ARG A 250 -14.26 11.21 18.51
N VAL A 251 -14.36 11.85 17.36
CA VAL A 251 -14.05 11.24 16.06
C VAL A 251 -12.82 11.90 15.48
N ARG A 252 -11.83 11.06 15.13
CA ARG A 252 -10.57 11.48 14.50
C ARG A 252 -10.52 10.94 13.07
N LEU A 253 -10.72 11.79 12.09
CA LEU A 253 -10.67 11.43 10.67
C LEU A 253 -9.21 11.22 10.26
N LEU A 254 -8.93 10.07 9.63
CA LEU A 254 -7.61 9.72 9.12
C LEU A 254 -7.65 9.62 7.59
N THR A 255 -6.59 10.06 6.93
CA THR A 255 -6.39 9.90 5.49
C THR A 255 -5.20 8.98 5.22
N GLY A 256 -4.96 8.66 3.95
CA GLY A 256 -3.75 7.95 3.53
C GLY A 256 -3.21 8.39 2.19
N ASP A 257 -3.86 9.36 1.54
CA ASP A 257 -3.39 10.07 0.36
C ASP A 257 -3.99 11.47 0.34
N THR A 258 -3.32 12.35 -0.38
CA THR A 258 -3.74 13.74 -0.60
C THR A 258 -5.10 13.86 -1.28
N CYS A 259 -5.51 12.86 -2.08
CA CYS A 259 -6.81 12.86 -2.74
C CYS A 259 -8.00 12.71 -1.78
N ASP A 260 -7.78 12.32 -0.52
CA ASP A 260 -8.86 12.14 0.45
C ASP A 260 -9.36 13.44 1.09
N ALA A 261 -8.63 14.55 0.91
CA ALA A 261 -8.94 15.83 1.54
C ALA A 261 -10.40 16.31 1.29
N PRO A 262 -10.98 16.16 0.08
CA PRO A 262 -12.38 16.52 -0.15
C PRO A 262 -13.37 15.71 0.70
N VAL A 263 -13.09 14.42 0.94
CA VAL A 263 -13.95 13.55 1.77
C VAL A 263 -13.91 13.99 3.23
N VAL A 264 -12.72 14.35 3.73
CA VAL A 264 -12.56 14.91 5.07
C VAL A 264 -13.34 16.21 5.22
N ALA A 265 -13.19 17.13 4.26
CA ALA A 265 -13.91 18.40 4.27
C ALA A 265 -15.43 18.21 4.26
N ALA A 266 -15.94 17.30 3.41
CA ALA A 266 -17.36 16.98 3.34
C ALA A 266 -17.92 16.43 4.65
N ILE A 267 -17.18 15.56 5.35
CA ILE A 267 -17.62 15.03 6.66
C ILE A 267 -17.60 16.12 7.73
N LEU A 268 -16.55 16.94 7.78
CA LEU A 268 -16.45 18.05 8.75
C LEU A 268 -17.60 19.04 8.59
N ASP A 269 -17.89 19.45 7.35
CA ASP A 269 -18.98 20.37 7.02
C ASP A 269 -20.36 19.77 7.34
N ALA A 270 -20.60 18.52 6.93
CA ALA A 270 -21.88 17.86 7.15
C ALA A 270 -22.17 17.55 8.64
N VAL A 271 -21.14 17.32 9.46
CA VAL A 271 -21.33 16.99 10.88
C VAL A 271 -21.34 18.24 11.76
N GLY A 272 -20.50 19.25 11.47
CA GLY A 272 -20.52 20.56 12.13
C GLY A 272 -20.29 20.51 13.65
N SER A 273 -19.57 19.51 14.17
CA SER A 273 -19.37 19.28 15.61
C SER A 273 -17.91 19.44 16.04
N PRO A 274 -17.63 20.06 17.20
CA PRO A 274 -16.26 20.17 17.73
C PRO A 274 -15.67 18.82 18.17
N LEU A 275 -16.50 17.75 18.24
CA LEU A 275 -16.04 16.39 18.54
C LEU A 275 -15.41 15.70 17.33
N VAL A 276 -15.52 16.28 16.13
CA VAL A 276 -14.89 15.74 14.91
C VAL A 276 -13.67 16.57 14.56
N SER A 277 -12.53 15.91 14.36
CA SER A 277 -11.29 16.54 13.92
C SER A 277 -10.59 15.70 12.85
N ALA A 278 -9.77 16.32 12.01
CA ALA A 278 -8.94 15.62 11.05
C ALA A 278 -7.49 15.54 11.51
N ALA A 279 -6.88 14.37 11.34
CA ALA A 279 -5.43 14.22 11.47
C ALA A 279 -4.73 14.65 10.18
N GLU A 280 -3.49 15.11 10.33
CA GLU A 280 -2.60 15.47 9.21
C GLU A 280 -1.36 14.57 9.23
N PRO A 281 -1.52 13.24 9.04
CA PRO A 281 -0.40 12.32 9.10
C PRO A 281 0.55 12.54 7.92
N ALA A 282 1.84 12.68 8.21
CA ALA A 282 2.89 12.70 7.21
C ALA A 282 3.48 11.30 6.96
N SER A 283 3.23 10.35 7.86
CA SER A 283 3.83 9.01 7.85
C SER A 283 2.91 7.91 8.38
N LEU A 284 3.29 6.64 8.17
CA LEU A 284 2.61 5.54 8.87
C LEU A 284 2.86 5.57 10.37
N ALA A 285 3.98 6.12 10.84
CA ALA A 285 4.22 6.33 12.26
C ALA A 285 3.18 7.29 12.86
N ASP A 286 2.86 8.40 12.18
CA ASP A 286 1.81 9.33 12.64
C ASP A 286 0.44 8.65 12.67
N LEU A 287 0.11 7.86 11.63
CA LEU A 287 -1.11 7.05 11.62
C LEU A 287 -1.13 6.01 12.75
N MET A 288 -0.01 5.38 13.06
CA MET A 288 0.10 4.45 14.18
C MET A 288 -0.07 5.18 15.52
N THR A 289 0.44 6.40 15.68
CA THR A 289 0.21 7.21 16.88
C THR A 289 -1.29 7.49 17.08
N GLU A 290 -1.99 7.94 16.03
CA GLU A 290 -3.43 8.21 16.10
C GLU A 290 -4.23 6.93 16.39
N THR A 291 -3.93 5.83 15.69
CA THR A 291 -4.65 4.56 15.90
C THR A 291 -4.32 3.87 17.23
N ALA A 292 -3.12 4.02 17.77
CA ALA A 292 -2.74 3.49 19.08
C ALA A 292 -3.42 4.23 20.24
N ALA A 293 -3.71 5.52 20.06
CA ALA A 293 -4.43 6.33 21.05
C ALA A 293 -5.94 6.03 21.09
N ALA A 294 -6.51 5.48 20.01
CA ALA A 294 -7.95 5.27 19.85
C ALA A 294 -8.47 4.00 20.57
N ASP A 295 -9.74 4.04 20.95
CA ASP A 295 -10.47 2.88 21.49
C ASP A 295 -10.74 1.85 20.39
N ALA A 296 -11.09 2.33 19.20
CA ALA A 296 -11.42 1.54 18.02
C ALA A 296 -11.17 2.34 16.72
N VAL A 297 -11.04 1.62 15.61
CA VAL A 297 -10.85 2.18 14.27
C VAL A 297 -11.90 1.67 13.31
N VAL A 298 -12.46 2.53 12.48
CA VAL A 298 -13.25 2.13 11.30
C VAL A 298 -12.55 2.69 10.07
N ALA A 299 -12.12 1.86 9.13
CA ALA A 299 -11.34 2.38 8.00
C ALA A 299 -11.62 1.68 6.67
N VAL A 300 -11.65 2.46 5.60
CA VAL A 300 -11.68 1.95 4.21
C VAL A 300 -10.27 1.79 3.65
N ARG A 301 -9.34 2.66 4.02
CA ARG A 301 -7.97 2.63 3.50
C ARG A 301 -7.16 1.47 4.07
N TYR A 302 -6.51 0.75 3.16
CA TYR A 302 -5.73 -0.45 3.48
C TYR A 302 -4.64 -0.22 4.53
N HIS A 303 -3.91 0.90 4.46
CA HIS A 303 -2.83 1.16 5.42
C HIS A 303 -3.33 1.73 6.75
N ASN A 304 -4.52 2.34 6.80
CA ASN A 304 -5.16 2.65 8.09
C ASN A 304 -5.56 1.36 8.82
N LEU A 305 -6.01 0.33 8.08
CA LEU A 305 -6.22 -1.01 8.65
C LEU A 305 -4.91 -1.62 9.16
N ILE A 306 -3.83 -1.59 8.36
CA ILE A 306 -2.52 -2.09 8.80
C ILE A 306 -2.07 -1.37 10.08
N CYS A 307 -2.15 -0.05 10.13
CA CYS A 307 -1.73 0.71 11.33
C CYS A 307 -2.53 0.28 12.57
N ALA A 308 -3.86 0.20 12.47
CA ALA A 308 -4.71 -0.24 13.58
C ALA A 308 -4.41 -1.68 14.03
N LEU A 309 -4.26 -2.60 13.08
CA LEU A 309 -3.91 -4.00 13.36
C LEU A 309 -2.53 -4.09 14.03
N ARG A 310 -1.56 -3.32 13.54
CA ARG A 310 -0.18 -3.28 14.04
C ARG A 310 -0.06 -2.70 15.44
N THR A 311 -0.87 -1.70 15.76
CA THR A 311 -0.96 -1.08 17.11
C THR A 311 -1.81 -1.92 18.08
N GLY A 312 -2.49 -2.96 17.57
CA GLY A 312 -3.34 -3.82 18.38
C GLY A 312 -4.70 -3.18 18.71
N THR A 313 -5.11 -2.14 17.99
CA THR A 313 -6.39 -1.46 18.20
C THR A 313 -7.51 -2.21 17.47
N PRO A 314 -8.66 -2.48 18.13
CA PRO A 314 -9.83 -3.07 17.49
C PRO A 314 -10.23 -2.30 16.23
N VAL A 315 -10.43 -3.00 15.12
CA VAL A 315 -10.71 -2.36 13.82
C VAL A 315 -11.84 -3.03 13.06
N LEU A 316 -12.70 -2.22 12.44
CA LEU A 316 -13.76 -2.61 11.52
C LEU A 316 -13.40 -2.09 10.12
N ALA A 317 -13.30 -3.01 9.16
CA ALA A 317 -12.90 -2.67 7.80
C ALA A 317 -14.10 -2.34 6.91
N LEU A 318 -14.12 -1.15 6.34
CA LEU A 318 -14.93 -0.83 5.16
C LEU A 318 -14.22 -1.41 3.93
N SER A 319 -14.49 -2.67 3.64
CA SER A 319 -13.80 -3.46 2.64
C SER A 319 -14.23 -3.06 1.22
N TYR A 320 -13.28 -2.54 0.43
CA TYR A 320 -13.49 -2.18 -0.96
C TYR A 320 -12.95 -3.22 -1.96
N ALA A 321 -12.11 -4.15 -1.48
CA ALA A 321 -11.48 -5.20 -2.26
C ALA A 321 -11.15 -6.41 -1.37
N ALA A 322 -11.05 -7.59 -1.99
CA ALA A 322 -10.73 -8.85 -1.32
C ALA A 322 -9.45 -8.80 -0.46
N LYS A 323 -8.51 -7.91 -0.78
CA LYS A 323 -7.28 -7.70 0.01
C LYS A 323 -7.54 -7.21 1.43
N SER A 324 -8.55 -6.36 1.64
CA SER A 324 -8.92 -5.90 2.98
C SER A 324 -9.51 -7.04 3.79
N GLU A 325 -10.37 -7.87 3.19
CA GLU A 325 -10.97 -9.04 3.83
C GLU A 325 -9.92 -10.11 4.16
N ALA A 326 -8.98 -10.37 3.24
CA ALA A 326 -7.87 -11.28 3.45
C ALA A 326 -6.96 -10.81 4.60
N LEU A 327 -6.66 -9.51 4.66
CA LEU A 327 -5.91 -8.90 5.76
C LEU A 327 -6.63 -9.10 7.10
N MET A 328 -7.91 -8.70 7.17
CA MET A 328 -8.72 -8.82 8.39
C MET A 328 -8.82 -10.28 8.85
N THR A 329 -9.07 -11.21 7.93
CA THR A 329 -9.13 -12.66 8.21
C THR A 329 -7.80 -13.17 8.76
N SER A 330 -6.67 -12.77 8.15
CA SER A 330 -5.33 -13.19 8.60
C SER A 330 -4.99 -12.74 10.02
N MET A 331 -5.58 -11.62 10.46
CA MET A 331 -5.43 -11.06 11.80
C MET A 331 -6.53 -11.51 12.77
N GLY A 332 -7.44 -12.41 12.38
CA GLY A 332 -8.50 -12.95 13.23
C GLY A 332 -9.75 -12.07 13.33
N LEU A 333 -9.87 -11.01 12.51
CA LEU A 333 -10.99 -10.07 12.51
C LEU A 333 -11.86 -10.20 11.26
N GLY A 334 -11.87 -11.37 10.60
CA GLY A 334 -12.67 -11.64 9.40
C GLY A 334 -14.16 -11.24 9.50
N PRO A 335 -14.86 -11.48 10.63
CA PRO A 335 -16.24 -11.03 10.83
C PRO A 335 -16.45 -9.50 10.84
N TYR A 336 -15.39 -8.72 11.06
CA TYR A 336 -15.40 -7.26 11.11
C TYR A 336 -15.02 -6.66 9.75
N CYS A 337 -15.67 -7.17 8.70
CA CYS A 337 -15.63 -6.63 7.35
C CYS A 337 -17.03 -6.15 6.95
N HIS A 338 -17.12 -4.93 6.44
CA HIS A 338 -18.34 -4.30 5.94
C HIS A 338 -18.10 -3.80 4.51
N PRO A 339 -18.99 -4.06 3.53
CA PRO A 339 -18.74 -3.70 2.13
C PRO A 339 -18.78 -2.19 1.89
N ALA A 340 -17.67 -1.59 1.46
CA ALA A 340 -17.58 -0.15 1.20
C ALA A 340 -18.48 0.32 0.02
N ARG A 341 -18.82 -0.58 -0.91
CA ARG A 341 -19.68 -0.27 -2.07
C ARG A 341 -21.17 -0.19 -1.72
N ALA A 342 -21.55 -0.78 -0.60
CA ALA A 342 -22.92 -0.94 -0.15
C ALA A 342 -22.98 -0.70 1.35
N VAL A 343 -22.46 0.45 1.77
CA VAL A 343 -22.44 0.83 3.19
C VAL A 343 -23.87 0.90 3.71
N ASP A 344 -24.14 0.12 4.73
CA ASP A 344 -25.34 0.16 5.55
C ASP A 344 -24.93 0.69 6.92
N ALA A 345 -25.29 1.93 7.21
CA ALA A 345 -24.85 2.63 8.42
C ALA A 345 -25.37 1.97 9.71
N ASP A 346 -26.57 1.39 9.68
CA ASP A 346 -27.17 0.75 10.86
C ASP A 346 -26.45 -0.55 11.17
N ARG A 347 -26.24 -1.40 10.16
CA ARG A 347 -25.45 -2.61 10.30
C ARG A 347 -23.98 -2.33 10.64
N LEU A 348 -23.40 -1.27 10.07
CA LEU A 348 -22.02 -0.84 10.39
C LEU A 348 -21.90 -0.48 11.87
N LEU A 349 -22.88 0.24 12.41
CA LEU A 349 -22.93 0.62 13.81
C LEU A 349 -23.13 -0.59 14.74
N GLU A 350 -23.96 -1.56 14.35
CA GLU A 350 -24.11 -2.83 15.07
C GLU A 350 -22.78 -3.60 15.15
N GLN A 351 -22.09 -3.74 14.02
CA GLN A 351 -20.78 -4.39 13.95
C GLN A 351 -19.74 -3.63 14.79
N PHE A 352 -19.76 -2.30 14.78
CA PHE A 352 -18.88 -1.46 15.57
C PHE A 352 -19.10 -1.63 17.08
N ARG A 353 -20.36 -1.59 17.53
CA ARG A 353 -20.70 -1.80 18.95
C ARG A 353 -20.32 -3.20 19.42
N GLU A 354 -20.48 -4.21 18.57
CA GLU A 354 -20.04 -5.57 18.88
C GLU A 354 -18.51 -5.70 18.97
N LEU A 355 -17.78 -5.02 18.08
CA LEU A 355 -16.33 -4.92 18.14
C LEU A 355 -15.87 -4.28 19.46
N GLU A 356 -16.52 -3.21 19.90
CA GLU A 356 -16.19 -2.53 21.17
C GLU A 356 -16.43 -3.44 22.38
N LYS A 357 -17.56 -4.16 22.43
CA LYS A 357 -17.84 -5.13 23.51
C LYS A 357 -16.77 -6.20 23.61
N ARG A 358 -16.19 -6.61 22.48
CA ARG A 358 -15.14 -7.64 22.39
C ARG A 358 -13.72 -7.05 22.37
N SER A 359 -13.55 -5.76 22.65
CA SER A 359 -12.27 -5.04 22.56
C SER A 359 -11.12 -5.75 23.27
N THR A 360 -11.32 -6.24 24.50
CA THR A 360 -10.30 -6.96 25.28
C THR A 360 -9.85 -8.26 24.60
N GLU A 361 -10.80 -9.03 24.06
CA GLU A 361 -10.52 -10.28 23.34
C GLU A 361 -9.80 -10.01 22.02
N VAL A 362 -10.26 -8.99 21.28
CA VAL A 362 -9.67 -8.55 20.02
C VAL A 362 -8.24 -8.08 20.22
N ARG A 363 -7.98 -7.26 21.25
CA ARG A 363 -6.62 -6.79 21.59
C ARG A 363 -5.67 -7.95 21.88
N ARG A 364 -6.12 -8.97 22.62
CA ARG A 364 -5.33 -10.19 22.88
C ARG A 364 -5.04 -10.95 21.58
N THR A 365 -6.06 -11.14 20.74
CA THR A 365 -5.91 -11.79 19.44
C THR A 365 -4.89 -11.05 18.56
N LEU A 366 -4.97 -9.72 18.51
CA LEU A 366 -4.04 -8.91 17.73
C LEU A 366 -2.62 -8.98 18.26
N ALA A 367 -2.40 -9.07 19.58
CA ALA A 367 -1.07 -9.26 20.15
C ALA A 367 -0.43 -10.57 19.64
N ASP A 368 -1.16 -11.68 19.71
CA ASP A 368 -0.69 -12.99 19.24
C ASP A 368 -0.43 -12.99 17.73
N ARG A 369 -1.33 -12.38 16.95
CA ARG A 369 -1.22 -12.28 15.49
C ARG A 369 -0.06 -11.38 15.08
N ASN A 370 0.19 -10.28 15.79
CA ASN A 370 1.33 -9.41 15.54
C ASN A 370 2.66 -10.13 15.78
N LEU A 371 2.78 -10.97 16.83
CA LEU A 371 3.97 -11.78 17.07
C LEU A 371 4.20 -12.79 15.93
N ALA A 372 3.14 -13.45 15.45
CA ALA A 372 3.24 -14.37 14.31
C ALA A 372 3.63 -13.64 13.02
N THR A 373 3.06 -12.47 12.77
CA THR A 373 3.36 -11.61 11.63
C THR A 373 4.81 -11.13 11.64
N ALA A 374 5.34 -10.73 12.80
CA ALA A 374 6.74 -10.33 12.95
C ALA A 374 7.69 -11.47 12.57
N ARG A 375 7.47 -12.69 13.08
CA ARG A 375 8.29 -13.87 12.74
C ARG A 375 8.28 -14.19 11.24
N ARG A 376 7.12 -14.06 10.58
CA ARG A 376 7.02 -14.28 9.12
C ARG A 376 7.79 -13.23 8.32
N LEU A 377 7.78 -11.97 8.75
CA LEU A 377 8.56 -10.90 8.12
C LEU A 377 10.07 -11.07 8.35
N GLU A 378 10.48 -11.54 9.52
CA GLU A 378 11.89 -11.91 9.76
C GLU A 378 12.36 -13.00 8.79
N HIS A 379 11.53 -14.02 8.54
CA HIS A 379 11.82 -15.05 7.56
C HIS A 379 11.95 -14.47 6.14
N GLN A 380 11.03 -13.58 5.73
CA GLN A 380 11.11 -12.90 4.44
C GLN A 380 12.39 -12.07 4.29
N PHE A 381 12.76 -11.33 5.33
CA PHE A 381 13.96 -10.50 5.33
C PHE A 381 15.25 -11.34 5.29
N ALA A 382 15.23 -12.54 5.88
CA ALA A 382 16.30 -13.51 5.69
C ALA A 382 16.36 -14.01 4.23
N ALA A 383 15.22 -14.34 3.61
CA ALA A 383 15.18 -14.71 2.19
C ALA A 383 15.67 -13.58 1.28
N LEU A 384 15.30 -12.33 1.57
CA LEU A 384 15.74 -11.14 0.84
C LEU A 384 17.26 -10.92 0.97
N THR A 385 17.85 -11.27 2.11
CA THR A 385 19.31 -11.21 2.29
C THR A 385 20.04 -12.12 1.29
N THR A 386 19.51 -13.31 1.03
CA THR A 386 20.05 -14.22 0.00
C THR A 386 19.95 -13.63 -1.41
N VAL A 387 18.91 -12.82 -1.68
CA VAL A 387 18.78 -12.10 -2.95
C VAL A 387 19.86 -11.02 -3.09
N LEU A 388 20.19 -10.31 -2.01
CA LEU A 388 21.23 -9.27 -1.96
C LEU A 388 22.65 -9.83 -2.15
N TYR A 389 22.93 -11.03 -1.65
CA TYR A 389 24.28 -11.63 -1.64
C TYR A 389 24.30 -13.06 -2.23
N PRO A 390 24.04 -13.25 -3.53
CA PRO A 390 24.07 -14.56 -4.17
C PRO A 390 25.34 -15.37 -3.94
N SER A 391 26.49 -14.71 -4.01
CA SER A 391 27.80 -15.35 -4.08
C SER A 391 28.27 -15.95 -2.76
N ARG A 392 27.49 -15.83 -1.67
CA ARG A 392 27.77 -16.49 -0.38
C ARG A 392 27.22 -17.92 -0.29
N GLN A 393 26.49 -18.40 -1.30
CA GLN A 393 26.06 -19.80 -1.40
C GLN A 393 27.05 -20.70 -2.17
N GLU A 394 28.07 -20.14 -2.81
CA GLU A 394 29.16 -20.88 -3.47
C GLU A 394 30.41 -20.88 -2.60
N ALA A 395 30.33 -21.47 -1.42
CA ALA A 395 31.49 -21.97 -0.70
C ALA A 395 31.08 -23.34 -0.12
N PRO A 396 31.63 -24.46 -0.65
CA PRO A 396 31.42 -25.77 -0.07
C PRO A 396 31.91 -25.86 1.37
#